data_AF-A0A9P9WD17-F1
#
_entry.id   AF-A0A9P9WD17-F1
#
_cell.length_a   1.000
_cell.length_b   1.000
_cell.length_c   1.000
_cell.angle_alpha   90.00
_cell.angle_beta   90.00
_cell.angle_gamma   90.00
#
_symmetry.space_group_name_H-M   'P 1'
#
loop_
_entity.id
_entity.type
_entity.pdbx_description
1 polymer ?
#
loop_
_entity_poly.entity_id
_entity_poly.type
_entity_poly.pdbx_seq_one_letter_code
_entity_poly.pdbx_strand_id
1 'polypeptide(L)'
;MASVCRLLTRSRVQLPTFLNARRFSHLVDNPSRKVQVYTSASQDPWLNLSIEHFLLQKSPPESVVLFLYTNRPCVVIGRNQNPWLEVNLGLINRRGLLADPNEAVSLVRRRSGGGTVFHDHGNINYSVICPPAAFDRNKHAEMVVRALQNLGRKTVRVNERHDIVIDVPEEAGQATYKISGSAYKLTRLRSLHHGTCLLGTPNIDRIGQFLRSPAAPYITAQGVESVRSKIKNVGIDNSDFESAAIAEFGGMYGDVQAHVISEAEARENKDIMKGYDEITDEKWTFEQTPRFIFSTHPTERFEKVPPPLPDHLEDHFEAFIEARHGEILTGEIDGLFPPNALDGSHLHKINDWRIYREGREGEWLNEVFGVRLDTKA
;
A
#
# COMPACT_ATOMS: atom_id res chain seq x y z
N MET A 1 -42.72 47.82 1.45
CA MET A 1 -41.62 47.09 2.10
C MET A 1 -41.43 45.78 1.37
N ALA A 2 -40.35 45.69 0.60
CA ALA A 2 -39.96 44.50 -0.13
C ALA A 2 -39.35 43.47 0.83
N SER A 3 -39.63 42.19 0.63
CA SER A 3 -38.74 41.11 1.06
C SER A 3 -38.64 40.08 -0.05
N VAL A 4 -37.42 39.97 -0.55
CA VAL A 4 -37.01 39.23 -1.73
C VAL A 4 -36.86 37.76 -1.35
N CYS A 5 -37.69 36.89 -1.92
CA CYS A 5 -37.51 35.45 -1.86
C CYS A 5 -36.34 35.08 -2.80
N ARG A 6 -35.15 34.83 -2.24
CA ARG A 6 -34.00 34.32 -3.00
C ARG A 6 -34.21 32.83 -3.27
N LEU A 7 -34.53 32.53 -4.53
CA LEU A 7 -34.41 31.20 -5.12
C LEU A 7 -32.95 30.74 -5.05
N LEU A 8 -32.69 29.69 -4.25
CA LEU A 8 -31.46 28.92 -4.35
C LEU A 8 -31.62 27.94 -5.51
N THR A 9 -31.00 28.28 -6.64
CA THR A 9 -30.82 27.36 -7.77
C THR A 9 -29.96 26.19 -7.32
N ARG A 10 -30.59 25.02 -7.09
CA ARG A 10 -29.88 23.75 -7.03
C ARG A 10 -29.29 23.47 -8.41
N SER A 11 -27.97 23.58 -8.52
CA SER A 11 -27.21 23.09 -9.67
C SER A 11 -27.46 21.58 -9.78
N ARG A 12 -28.31 21.17 -10.72
CA ARG A 12 -28.48 19.76 -11.08
C ARG A 12 -27.15 19.26 -11.63
N VAL A 13 -26.45 18.41 -10.87
CA VAL A 13 -25.41 17.55 -11.43
C VAL A 13 -26.09 16.64 -12.44
N GLN A 14 -25.87 16.89 -13.73
CA GLN A 14 -26.31 16.00 -14.79
C GLN A 14 -25.43 14.74 -14.72
N LEU A 15 -26.05 13.61 -14.41
CA LEU A 15 -25.45 12.30 -14.60
C LEU A 15 -25.10 12.14 -16.09
N PRO A 16 -23.86 11.73 -16.45
CA PRO A 16 -23.49 11.63 -17.85
C PRO A 16 -24.31 10.55 -18.55
N THR A 17 -25.03 10.96 -19.57
CA THR A 17 -25.65 10.11 -20.58
C THR A 17 -24.60 9.22 -21.22
N PHE A 18 -24.85 7.90 -21.25
CA PHE A 18 -24.03 6.88 -21.92
C PHE A 18 -23.99 7.14 -23.44
N LEU A 19 -23.09 8.03 -23.87
CA LEU A 19 -22.76 8.27 -25.26
C LEU A 19 -21.59 7.36 -25.64
N ASN A 20 -21.82 6.45 -26.60
CA ASN A 20 -20.84 5.65 -27.36
C ASN A 20 -19.45 5.59 -26.71
N ALA A 21 -19.22 4.55 -25.91
CA ALA A 21 -17.97 4.33 -25.18
C ALA A 21 -16.77 4.26 -26.14
N ARG A 22 -16.13 5.40 -26.38
CA ARG A 22 -14.72 5.41 -26.78
C ARG A 22 -13.99 4.74 -25.63
N ARG A 23 -13.34 3.60 -25.88
CA ARG A 23 -12.50 2.93 -24.88
C ARG A 23 -11.58 3.96 -24.22
N PHE A 24 -11.55 4.00 -22.89
CA PHE A 24 -10.78 4.95 -22.09
C PHE A 24 -9.30 4.98 -22.48
N SER A 25 -8.77 3.86 -22.99
CA SER A 25 -7.41 3.77 -23.49
C SER A 25 -7.10 4.82 -24.57
N HIS A 26 -8.06 5.12 -25.45
CA HIS A 26 -7.94 6.19 -26.46
C HIS A 26 -8.09 7.60 -25.90
N LEU A 27 -8.64 7.73 -24.69
CA LEU A 27 -8.67 9.01 -23.97
C LEU A 27 -7.32 9.25 -23.28
N VAL A 28 -6.72 8.20 -22.74
CA VAL A 28 -5.45 8.27 -22.00
C VAL A 28 -4.31 8.75 -22.90
N ASP A 29 -4.18 8.22 -24.11
CA ASP A 29 -3.06 8.49 -25.02
C ASP A 29 -3.21 9.78 -25.86
N ASN A 30 -4.38 10.43 -25.81
CA ASN A 30 -4.68 11.60 -26.65
C ASN A 30 -3.84 12.84 -26.24
N PRO A 31 -2.92 13.34 -27.09
CA PRO A 31 -2.03 14.46 -26.76
C PRO A 31 -2.73 15.80 -26.50
N SER A 32 -3.98 15.95 -26.99
CA SER A 32 -4.80 17.15 -26.75
C SER A 32 -5.37 17.21 -25.33
N ARG A 33 -5.45 16.06 -24.63
CA ARG A 33 -5.96 15.98 -23.26
C ARG A 33 -4.84 16.28 -22.26
N LYS A 34 -4.66 17.57 -21.96
CA LYS A 34 -3.65 18.06 -21.01
C LYS A 34 -4.01 17.82 -19.55
N VAL A 35 -5.30 17.78 -19.21
CA VAL A 35 -5.79 17.53 -17.85
C VAL A 35 -6.74 16.34 -17.91
N GLN A 36 -6.52 15.33 -17.08
CA GLN A 36 -7.29 14.10 -17.09
C GLN A 36 -7.63 13.66 -15.66
N VAL A 37 -8.84 13.16 -15.46
CA VAL A 37 -9.30 12.63 -14.17
C VAL A 37 -9.92 11.26 -14.41
N TYR A 38 -9.47 10.27 -13.65
CA TYR A 38 -9.98 8.91 -13.70
C TYR A 38 -10.35 8.43 -12.30
N THR A 39 -11.41 7.64 -12.19
CA THR A 39 -11.73 6.87 -10.98
C THR A 39 -11.84 5.40 -11.34
N SER A 40 -11.41 4.49 -10.45
CA SER A 40 -11.59 3.05 -10.67
C SER A 40 -12.89 2.56 -10.04
N ALA A 41 -13.67 1.78 -10.80
CA ALA A 41 -14.79 1.02 -10.24
C ALA A 41 -14.36 -0.31 -9.62
N SER A 42 -13.11 -0.75 -9.83
CA SER A 42 -12.60 -1.98 -9.24
C SER A 42 -12.04 -1.74 -7.84
N GLN A 43 -12.20 -2.75 -6.98
CA GLN A 43 -11.59 -2.80 -5.65
C GLN A 43 -10.38 -3.73 -5.60
N ASP A 44 -9.96 -4.27 -6.74
CA ASP A 44 -8.81 -5.16 -6.84
C ASP A 44 -7.49 -4.36 -6.79
N PRO A 45 -6.66 -4.51 -5.73
CA PRO A 45 -5.42 -3.77 -5.58
C PRO A 45 -4.42 -4.04 -6.72
N TRP A 46 -4.39 -5.26 -7.29
CA TRP A 46 -3.49 -5.55 -8.40
C TRP A 46 -3.99 -4.87 -9.69
N LEU A 47 -5.29 -4.82 -9.91
CA LEU A 47 -5.85 -4.13 -11.07
C LEU A 47 -5.66 -2.62 -10.95
N ASN A 48 -5.95 -2.04 -9.78
CA ASN A 48 -5.79 -0.61 -9.53
C ASN A 48 -4.33 -0.13 -9.67
N LEU A 49 -3.36 -0.87 -9.12
CA LEU A 49 -1.93 -0.55 -9.31
C LEU A 49 -1.46 -0.73 -10.76
N SER A 50 -2.12 -1.60 -11.52
CA SER A 50 -1.83 -1.80 -12.95
C SER A 50 -2.44 -0.71 -13.82
N ILE A 51 -3.64 -0.22 -13.48
CA ILE A 51 -4.24 0.98 -14.06
C ILE A 51 -3.35 2.21 -13.79
N GLU A 52 -2.92 2.41 -12.54
CA GLU A 52 -2.00 3.50 -12.17
C GLU A 52 -0.71 3.45 -13.02
N HIS A 53 -0.13 2.26 -13.16
CA HIS A 53 1.07 2.08 -13.98
C HIS A 53 0.81 2.36 -15.46
N PHE A 54 -0.32 1.91 -16.00
CA PHE A 54 -0.72 2.18 -17.38
C PHE A 54 -0.87 3.68 -17.64
N LEU A 55 -1.56 4.41 -16.75
CA LEU A 55 -1.71 5.87 -16.84
C LEU A 55 -0.34 6.58 -16.81
N LEU A 56 0.57 6.12 -15.95
CA LEU A 56 1.94 6.65 -15.86
C LEU A 56 2.73 6.43 -17.17
N GLN A 57 2.56 5.27 -17.82
CA GLN A 57 3.31 4.93 -19.03
C GLN A 57 2.72 5.52 -20.31
N LYS A 58 1.39 5.64 -20.40
CA LYS A 58 0.70 5.91 -21.66
C LYS A 58 0.15 7.33 -21.79
N SER A 59 -0.09 8.03 -20.69
CA SER A 59 -0.60 9.40 -20.81
C SER A 59 0.49 10.36 -21.32
N PRO A 60 0.14 11.41 -22.09
CA PRO A 60 1.10 12.30 -22.74
C PRO A 60 2.11 12.92 -21.75
N PRO A 61 3.38 13.14 -22.16
CA PRO A 61 4.42 13.74 -21.31
C PRO A 61 4.00 15.06 -20.64
N GLU A 62 3.32 15.93 -21.39
CA GLU A 62 2.86 17.24 -20.95
C GLU A 62 1.49 17.22 -20.22
N SER A 63 0.92 16.04 -19.97
CA SER A 63 -0.38 15.91 -19.29
C SER A 63 -0.23 15.80 -17.78
N VAL A 64 -1.24 16.31 -17.07
CA VAL A 64 -1.49 16.04 -15.65
C VAL A 64 -2.69 15.12 -15.51
N VAL A 65 -2.56 14.09 -14.67
CA VAL A 65 -3.59 13.06 -14.46
C VAL A 65 -3.84 12.92 -12.98
N LEU A 66 -5.10 12.97 -12.56
CA LEU A 66 -5.56 12.50 -11.26
C LEU A 66 -6.22 11.13 -11.42
N PHE A 67 -5.83 10.17 -10.61
CA PHE A 67 -6.47 8.86 -10.51
C PHE A 67 -6.86 8.59 -9.05
N LEU A 68 -8.13 8.27 -8.82
CA LEU A 68 -8.67 7.91 -7.50
C LEU A 68 -9.15 6.46 -7.51
N TYR A 69 -8.86 5.71 -6.44
CA TYR A 69 -9.30 4.33 -6.31
C TYR A 69 -9.35 3.87 -4.86
N THR A 70 -10.22 2.89 -4.60
CA THR A 70 -10.31 2.20 -3.32
C THR A 70 -9.94 0.74 -3.53
N ASN A 71 -9.30 0.10 -2.56
CA ASN A 71 -9.00 -1.33 -2.62
C ASN A 71 -9.80 -2.05 -1.54
N ARG A 72 -10.21 -3.28 -1.83
CA ARG A 72 -10.57 -4.26 -0.79
C ARG A 72 -9.36 -4.48 0.15
N PRO A 73 -9.54 -5.11 1.32
CA PRO A 73 -8.48 -5.30 2.30
C PRO A 73 -7.16 -5.84 1.72
N CYS A 74 -6.09 -5.06 1.88
CA CYS A 74 -4.74 -5.46 1.48
C CYS A 74 -3.66 -4.70 2.25
N VAL A 75 -2.52 -5.34 2.44
CA VAL A 75 -1.27 -4.71 2.85
C VAL A 75 -0.43 -4.43 1.60
N VAL A 76 -0.05 -3.17 1.41
CA VAL A 76 0.75 -2.73 0.27
C VAL A 76 2.16 -2.35 0.72
N ILE A 77 3.14 -3.18 0.38
CA ILE A 77 4.58 -2.93 0.65
C ILE A 77 5.22 -2.15 -0.50
N GLY A 78 6.23 -1.34 -0.18
CA GLY A 78 7.02 -0.60 -1.15
C GLY A 78 7.95 -1.48 -1.99
N ARG A 79 8.45 -0.93 -3.10
CA ARG A 79 9.23 -1.67 -4.10
C ARG A 79 10.46 -2.41 -3.56
N ASN A 80 11.12 -1.85 -2.55
CA ASN A 80 12.38 -2.33 -1.98
C ASN A 80 12.26 -2.72 -0.49
N GLN A 81 11.05 -3.07 -0.04
CA GLN A 81 10.81 -3.48 1.34
C GLN A 81 10.90 -5.00 1.51
N ASN A 82 11.19 -5.45 2.72
CA ASN A 82 11.19 -6.86 3.09
C ASN A 82 9.83 -7.25 3.70
N PRO A 83 9.04 -8.14 3.07
CA PRO A 83 7.73 -8.53 3.59
C PRO A 83 7.81 -9.20 4.97
N TRP A 84 8.87 -9.98 5.24
CA TRP A 84 9.10 -10.60 6.55
C TRP A 84 9.53 -9.61 7.63
N LEU A 85 10.01 -8.42 7.28
CA LEU A 85 10.30 -7.37 8.26
C LEU A 85 9.05 -6.52 8.55
N GLU A 86 8.23 -6.30 7.53
CA GLU A 86 7.20 -5.27 7.51
C GLU A 86 5.82 -5.78 7.88
N VAL A 87 5.53 -7.05 7.60
CA VAL A 87 4.18 -7.60 7.60
C VAL A 87 4.10 -8.82 8.48
N ASN A 88 3.02 -8.94 9.25
CA ASN A 88 2.65 -10.19 9.88
C ASN A 88 2.03 -11.13 8.84
N LEU A 89 2.87 -11.87 8.12
CA LEU A 89 2.44 -12.76 7.03
C LEU A 89 1.48 -13.85 7.51
N GLY A 90 1.60 -14.29 8.77
CA GLY A 90 0.69 -15.25 9.39
C GLY A 90 -0.73 -14.73 9.59
N LEU A 91 -0.94 -13.41 9.61
CA LEU A 91 -2.29 -12.80 9.71
C LEU A 91 -2.91 -12.49 8.34
N ILE A 92 -2.13 -12.26 7.29
CA ILE A 92 -2.64 -11.88 5.96
C ILE A 92 -3.67 -12.91 5.45
N ASN A 93 -3.43 -14.19 5.70
CA ASN A 93 -4.28 -15.28 5.23
C ASN A 93 -5.34 -15.75 6.25
N ARG A 94 -5.39 -15.18 7.46
CA ARG A 94 -6.40 -15.54 8.48
C ARG A 94 -7.70 -14.76 8.24
N ARG A 95 -8.80 -15.49 8.06
CA ARG A 95 -10.15 -14.92 8.05
C ARG A 95 -10.62 -14.58 9.47
N GLY A 96 -11.65 -13.74 9.57
CA GLY A 96 -12.26 -13.38 10.86
C GLY A 96 -11.52 -12.31 11.67
N LEU A 97 -10.38 -11.79 11.19
CA LEU A 97 -9.63 -10.74 11.87
C LEU A 97 -10.14 -9.33 11.57
N LEU A 98 -10.72 -9.14 10.39
CA LEU A 98 -11.29 -7.87 9.95
C LEU A 98 -12.69 -7.67 10.53
N ALA A 99 -13.19 -6.44 10.45
CA ALA A 99 -14.56 -6.10 10.84
C ALA A 99 -15.60 -6.92 10.06
N ASP A 100 -15.37 -7.17 8.77
CA ASP A 100 -16.08 -8.20 8.02
C ASP A 100 -15.28 -9.51 8.05
N PRO A 101 -15.80 -10.58 8.68
CA PRO A 101 -15.08 -11.84 8.81
C PRO A 101 -14.90 -12.60 7.49
N ASN A 102 -15.65 -12.24 6.44
CA ASN A 102 -15.58 -12.90 5.13
C ASN A 102 -14.45 -12.35 4.25
N GLU A 103 -13.93 -11.18 4.58
CA GLU A 103 -12.85 -10.56 3.82
C GLU A 103 -11.50 -11.23 4.13
N ALA A 104 -10.67 -11.30 3.09
CA ALA A 104 -9.29 -11.75 3.19
C ALA A 104 -8.37 -10.57 2.88
N VAL A 105 -7.23 -10.51 3.57
CA VAL A 105 -6.20 -9.51 3.30
C VAL A 105 -5.26 -10.05 2.23
N SER A 106 -4.96 -9.25 1.20
CA SER A 106 -3.89 -9.59 0.25
C SER A 106 -2.58 -8.90 0.59
N LEU A 107 -1.45 -9.53 0.32
CA LEU A 107 -0.15 -8.86 0.29
C LEU A 107 0.15 -8.40 -1.15
N VAL A 108 0.50 -7.13 -1.33
CA VAL A 108 0.76 -6.54 -2.64
C VAL A 108 2.04 -5.70 -2.60
N ARG A 109 2.93 -5.87 -3.59
CA ARG A 109 4.10 -4.99 -3.75
C ARG A 109 3.86 -3.96 -4.86
N ARG A 110 3.97 -2.68 -4.52
CA ARG A 110 3.84 -1.59 -5.51
C ARG A 110 5.16 -1.26 -6.22
N ARG A 111 5.08 -0.55 -7.35
CA ARG A 111 6.23 -0.14 -8.18
C ARG A 111 6.99 1.09 -7.65
N SER A 112 6.38 1.87 -6.76
CA SER A 112 6.95 3.03 -6.08
C SER A 112 7.69 2.62 -4.79
N GLY A 113 8.57 3.49 -4.31
CA GLY A 113 9.24 3.32 -3.01
C GLY A 113 8.33 3.67 -1.83
N GLY A 114 8.91 3.88 -0.64
CA GLY A 114 8.20 4.24 0.59
C GLY A 114 7.85 3.03 1.47
N GLY A 115 7.14 3.29 2.57
CA GLY A 115 6.80 2.29 3.60
C GLY A 115 5.57 1.44 3.31
N THR A 116 5.20 0.59 4.26
CA THR A 116 4.08 -0.34 4.19
C THR A 116 2.80 0.32 4.71
N VAL A 117 1.68 0.10 4.02
CA VAL A 117 0.36 0.63 4.40
C VAL A 117 -0.71 -0.46 4.30
N PHE A 118 -1.81 -0.28 5.03
CA PHE A 118 -3.00 -1.11 4.93
C PHE A 118 -4.10 -0.32 4.23
N HIS A 119 -4.78 -0.96 3.27
CA HIS A 119 -5.94 -0.40 2.58
C HIS A 119 -7.16 -1.27 2.87
N ASP A 120 -8.33 -0.65 2.90
CA ASP A 120 -9.65 -1.28 2.78
C ASP A 120 -10.63 -0.26 2.19
N HIS A 121 -11.93 -0.57 2.25
CA HIS A 121 -12.99 0.26 1.70
C HIS A 121 -13.06 1.67 2.30
N GLY A 122 -12.56 1.89 3.51
CA GLY A 122 -12.52 3.19 4.17
C GLY A 122 -11.24 3.99 3.92
N ASN A 123 -10.38 3.50 3.01
CA ASN A 123 -9.14 4.16 2.60
C ASN A 123 -9.16 4.46 1.09
N ILE A 124 -9.23 5.74 0.75
CA ILE A 124 -9.07 6.19 -0.65
C ILE A 124 -7.60 6.37 -0.98
N ASN A 125 -7.21 5.94 -2.16
CA ASN A 125 -5.91 6.21 -2.75
C ASN A 125 -6.05 7.27 -3.83
N TYR A 126 -5.12 8.22 -3.82
CA TYR A 126 -5.02 9.24 -4.86
C TYR A 126 -3.66 9.16 -5.52
N SER A 127 -3.63 9.39 -6.83
CA SER A 127 -2.43 9.34 -7.64
C SER A 127 -2.43 10.52 -8.61
N VAL A 128 -1.44 11.41 -8.49
CA VAL A 128 -1.23 12.51 -9.42
C VAL A 128 0.02 12.24 -10.25
N ILE A 129 -0.16 12.21 -11.56
CA ILE A 129 0.91 12.04 -12.54
C ILE A 129 1.12 13.36 -13.26
N CYS A 130 2.35 13.86 -13.31
CA CYS A 130 2.68 15.13 -13.94
C CYS A 130 4.03 15.08 -14.70
N PRO A 131 4.35 16.09 -15.51
CA PRO A 131 5.69 16.26 -16.06
C PRO A 131 6.73 16.41 -14.93
N PRO A 132 7.97 15.90 -15.09
CA PRO A 132 9.01 16.00 -14.06
C PRO A 132 9.31 17.43 -13.60
N ALA A 133 9.28 18.39 -14.53
CA ALA A 133 9.49 19.82 -14.22
C ALA A 133 8.38 20.42 -13.32
N ALA A 134 7.20 19.79 -13.27
CA ALA A 134 6.07 20.23 -12.46
C ALA A 134 5.92 19.41 -11.16
N PHE A 135 6.82 18.46 -10.91
CA PHE A 135 6.77 17.59 -9.75
C PHE A 135 7.29 18.29 -8.50
N ASP A 136 6.49 18.27 -7.44
CA ASP A 136 6.84 18.71 -6.11
C ASP A 136 6.16 17.79 -5.09
N ARG A 137 6.89 17.42 -4.03
CA ARG A 137 6.42 16.43 -3.04
C ARG A 137 5.24 16.93 -2.21
N ASN A 138 5.13 18.24 -2.00
CA ASN A 138 4.08 18.83 -1.19
C ASN A 138 2.88 19.24 -2.04
N LYS A 139 3.09 19.64 -3.29
CA LYS A 139 2.05 20.24 -4.14
C LYS A 139 0.73 19.45 -4.17
N HIS A 140 0.77 18.14 -4.38
CA HIS A 140 -0.45 17.33 -4.42
C HIS A 140 -0.87 16.80 -3.03
N ALA A 141 0.03 16.76 -2.05
CA ALA A 141 -0.37 16.54 -0.66
C ALA A 141 -1.18 17.74 -0.14
N GLU A 142 -0.77 18.97 -0.45
CA GLU A 142 -1.48 20.21 -0.14
C GLU A 142 -2.81 20.33 -0.89
N MET A 143 -2.93 19.74 -2.09
CA MET A 143 -4.21 19.60 -2.78
C MET A 143 -5.20 18.78 -1.94
N VAL A 144 -4.75 17.65 -1.38
CA VAL A 144 -5.55 16.80 -0.51
C VAL A 144 -5.87 17.50 0.81
N VAL A 145 -4.92 18.25 1.39
CA VAL A 145 -5.17 19.10 2.56
C VAL A 145 -6.30 20.08 2.30
N ARG A 146 -6.26 20.84 1.20
CA ARG A 146 -7.31 21.81 0.85
C ARG A 146 -8.67 21.14 0.66
N ALA A 147 -8.71 19.98 -0.02
CA ALA A 147 -9.93 19.20 -0.18
C ALA A 147 -10.55 18.85 1.19
N LEU A 148 -9.74 18.33 2.12
CA LEU A 148 -10.17 17.99 3.48
C LEU A 148 -10.60 19.21 4.30
N GLN A 149 -9.88 20.32 4.19
CA GLN A 149 -10.21 21.57 4.87
C GLN A 149 -11.53 22.15 4.36
N ASN A 150 -11.83 22.03 3.06
CA ASN A 150 -13.12 22.44 2.48
C ASN A 150 -14.27 21.56 3.00
N LEU A 151 -14.00 20.30 3.33
CA LEU A 151 -14.92 19.39 4.01
C LEU A 151 -14.94 19.57 5.55
N GLY A 152 -14.40 20.68 6.06
CA GLY A 152 -14.48 21.06 7.48
C GLY A 152 -13.33 20.56 8.36
N ARG A 153 -12.33 19.87 7.82
CA ARG A 153 -11.19 19.35 8.59
C ARG A 153 -10.04 20.36 8.65
N LYS A 154 -10.26 21.45 9.39
CA LYS A 154 -9.40 22.65 9.39
C LYS A 154 -7.99 22.45 9.97
N THR A 155 -7.77 21.44 10.80
CA THR A 155 -6.47 21.15 11.43
C THR A 155 -5.60 20.18 10.64
N VAL A 156 -5.99 19.87 9.40
CA VAL A 156 -5.23 19.02 8.50
C VAL A 156 -4.10 19.84 7.85
N ARG A 157 -2.89 19.27 7.78
CA ARG A 157 -1.70 19.89 7.17
C ARG A 157 -0.70 18.84 6.68
N VAL A 158 0.23 19.25 5.82
CA VAL A 158 1.42 18.47 5.51
C VAL A 158 2.48 18.66 6.60
N ASN A 159 3.17 17.58 7.00
CA ASN A 159 4.29 17.64 7.94
C ASN A 159 5.65 17.65 7.21
N GLU A 160 6.74 17.76 7.98
CA GLU A 160 8.12 17.79 7.45
C GLU A 160 8.52 16.53 6.66
N ARG A 161 7.82 15.40 6.87
CA ARG A 161 8.05 14.14 6.17
C ARG A 161 7.16 13.97 4.93
N HIS A 162 6.42 15.01 4.55
CA HIS A 162 5.45 14.97 3.44
C HIS A 162 4.27 14.01 3.67
N ASP A 163 3.98 13.66 4.94
CA ASP A 163 2.75 12.99 5.33
C ASP A 163 1.65 14.04 5.54
N ILE A 164 0.38 13.65 5.33
CA ILE A 164 -0.75 14.47 5.77
C ILE A 164 -1.14 14.02 7.18
N VAL A 165 -1.20 14.99 8.08
CA VAL A 165 -1.55 14.79 9.48
C VAL A 165 -2.76 15.62 9.87
N ILE A 166 -3.47 15.18 10.89
CA ILE A 166 -4.53 15.93 11.55
C ILE A 166 -4.13 16.18 13.00
N ASP A 167 -4.20 17.44 13.42
CA ASP A 167 -4.01 17.78 14.82
C ASP A 167 -5.37 17.77 15.55
N VAL A 168 -5.42 17.11 16.70
CA VAL A 168 -6.63 16.92 17.52
C VAL A 168 -6.36 17.49 18.92
N PRO A 169 -7.21 18.39 19.43
CA PRO A 169 -7.16 18.81 20.82
C PRO A 169 -7.45 17.62 21.76
N GLU A 170 -6.63 17.44 22.79
CA GLU A 170 -6.80 16.48 23.88
C GLU A 170 -6.73 17.19 25.24
N GLU A 171 -7.19 16.55 26.31
CA GLU A 171 -7.21 17.12 27.67
C GLU A 171 -5.80 17.49 28.19
N ALA A 172 -4.77 16.79 27.72
CA ALA A 172 -3.36 16.97 28.12
C ALA A 172 -2.51 17.72 27.08
N GLY A 173 -3.11 18.29 26.02
CA GLY A 173 -2.39 18.99 24.96
C GLY A 173 -2.93 18.70 23.56
N GLN A 174 -2.10 18.87 22.53
CA GLN A 174 -2.47 18.60 21.14
C GLN A 174 -1.81 17.29 20.69
N ALA A 175 -2.60 16.37 20.12
CA ALA A 175 -2.09 15.14 19.54
C ALA A 175 -2.17 15.19 18.01
N THR A 176 -1.06 14.82 17.36
CA THR A 176 -0.96 14.75 15.91
C THR A 176 -1.09 13.30 15.44
N TYR A 177 -2.00 13.05 14.51
CA TYR A 177 -2.22 11.73 13.93
C TYR A 177 -1.98 11.76 12.42
N LYS A 178 -1.30 10.75 11.88
CA LYS A 178 -1.14 10.56 10.44
C LYS A 178 -2.45 10.06 9.83
N ILE A 179 -2.89 10.71 8.75
CA ILE A 179 -4.12 10.34 8.02
C ILE A 179 -3.82 9.95 6.57
N SER A 180 -2.64 10.30 6.05
CA SER A 180 -2.19 9.96 4.70
C SER A 180 -0.70 9.68 4.70
N GLY A 181 -0.28 8.63 3.99
CA GLY A 181 1.12 8.41 3.63
C GLY A 181 1.34 8.66 2.14
N SER A 182 2.47 9.28 1.80
CA SER A 182 2.87 9.56 0.41
C SER A 182 3.97 8.60 -0.07
N ALA A 183 3.93 8.24 -1.35
CA ALA A 183 5.00 7.56 -2.05
C ALA A 183 5.11 8.08 -3.50
N TYR A 184 6.28 7.85 -4.11
CA TYR A 184 6.63 8.49 -5.38
C TYR A 184 7.30 7.52 -6.35
N LYS A 185 7.07 7.74 -7.64
CA LYS A 185 7.79 7.07 -8.74
C LYS A 185 8.16 8.10 -9.79
N LEU A 186 9.47 8.30 -9.96
CA LEU A 186 10.00 9.18 -11.00
C LEU A 186 10.47 8.35 -12.18
N THR A 187 10.13 8.79 -13.38
CA THR A 187 10.59 8.22 -14.65
C THR A 187 11.21 9.33 -15.50
N ARG A 188 11.84 8.98 -16.63
CA ARG A 188 12.44 9.97 -17.52
C ARG A 188 11.44 11.01 -18.04
N LEU A 189 10.19 10.60 -18.29
CA LEU A 189 9.19 11.45 -18.93
C LEU A 189 8.12 11.96 -17.97
N ARG A 190 7.91 11.30 -16.84
CA ARG A 190 6.76 11.51 -15.94
C ARG A 190 7.14 11.29 -14.48
N SER A 191 6.44 11.97 -13.59
CA SER A 191 6.51 11.78 -12.14
C SER A 191 5.14 11.41 -11.60
N LEU A 192 5.10 10.43 -10.70
CA LEU A 192 3.91 9.99 -9.97
C LEU A 192 4.09 10.31 -8.49
N HIS A 193 3.13 11.03 -7.91
CA HIS A 193 2.89 11.08 -6.47
C HIS A 193 1.60 10.32 -6.21
N HIS A 194 1.65 9.29 -5.38
CA HIS A 194 0.43 8.71 -4.84
C HIS A 194 0.43 8.72 -3.32
N GLY A 195 -0.76 8.66 -2.74
CA GLY A 195 -0.92 8.55 -1.31
C GLY A 195 -2.23 7.91 -0.94
N THR A 196 -2.33 7.59 0.33
CA THR A 196 -3.54 7.04 0.96
C THR A 196 -4.31 8.14 1.67
N CYS A 197 -5.57 7.93 2.02
CA CYS A 197 -6.32 8.80 2.91
C CYS A 197 -7.25 7.95 3.75
N LEU A 198 -6.99 7.88 5.06
CA LEU A 198 -7.79 7.12 6.02
C LEU A 198 -9.07 7.89 6.33
N LEU A 199 -10.11 7.66 5.54
CA LEU A 199 -11.37 8.40 5.67
C LEU A 199 -12.26 7.79 6.75
N GLY A 200 -12.45 6.48 6.72
CA GLY A 200 -13.39 5.79 7.60
C GLY A 200 -13.19 4.28 7.66
N THR A 201 -11.94 3.80 7.72
CA THR A 201 -11.68 2.37 7.83
C THR A 201 -12.31 1.80 9.11
N PRO A 202 -13.09 0.70 9.04
CA PRO A 202 -13.59 0.02 10.22
C PRO A 202 -12.50 -0.81 10.93
N ASN A 203 -11.31 -0.94 10.32
CA ASN A 203 -10.22 -1.77 10.79
C ASN A 203 -9.09 -0.97 11.47
N ILE A 204 -9.31 0.32 11.79
CA ILE A 204 -8.26 1.23 12.29
C ILE A 204 -7.42 0.64 13.45
N ASP A 205 -8.06 -0.01 14.41
CA ASP A 205 -7.41 -0.62 15.58
C ASP A 205 -6.68 -1.94 15.28
N ARG A 206 -6.97 -2.54 14.11
CA ARG A 206 -6.40 -3.82 13.65
C ARG A 206 -5.22 -3.62 12.71
N ILE A 207 -5.13 -2.48 12.03
CA ILE A 207 -4.05 -2.18 11.08
C ILE A 207 -2.67 -2.45 11.69
N GLY A 208 -2.47 -2.04 12.95
CA GLY A 208 -1.21 -2.24 13.65
C GLY A 208 -0.78 -3.71 13.78
N GLN A 209 -1.73 -4.66 13.79
CA GLN A 209 -1.43 -6.09 13.92
C GLN A 209 -0.86 -6.66 12.62
N PHE A 210 -1.41 -6.26 11.47
CA PHE A 210 -0.91 -6.66 10.15
C PHE A 210 0.48 -6.08 9.83
N LEU A 211 0.80 -4.91 10.39
CA LEU A 211 2.05 -4.18 10.14
C LEU A 211 3.13 -4.41 11.22
N ARG A 212 2.99 -5.49 12.00
CA ARG A 212 3.96 -5.91 13.03
C ARG A 212 4.39 -7.34 12.76
N SER A 213 5.47 -7.48 12.00
CA SER A 213 6.05 -8.80 11.75
C SER A 213 6.59 -9.44 13.05
N PRO A 214 6.28 -10.72 13.31
CA PRO A 214 6.93 -11.50 14.36
C PRO A 214 8.43 -11.72 14.12
N ALA A 215 8.88 -11.73 12.85
CA ALA A 215 10.29 -11.89 12.51
C ALA A 215 11.12 -10.60 12.66
N ALA A 216 10.47 -9.43 12.75
CA ALA A 216 11.16 -8.14 12.79
C ALA A 216 12.26 -8.02 13.87
N PRO A 217 12.08 -8.52 15.11
CA PRO A 217 13.12 -8.45 16.14
C PRO A 217 14.39 -9.25 15.80
N TYR A 218 14.27 -10.25 14.93
CA TYR A 218 15.35 -11.15 14.53
C TYR A 218 15.94 -10.79 13.17
N ILE A 219 15.44 -9.73 12.50
CA ILE A 219 15.86 -9.35 11.16
C ILE A 219 16.71 -8.07 11.16
N THR A 220 17.80 -8.12 10.39
CA THR A 220 18.55 -6.95 9.94
C THR A 220 18.57 -6.98 8.42
N ALA A 221 18.05 -5.92 7.78
CA ALA A 221 17.85 -5.89 6.34
C ALA A 221 18.53 -4.68 5.71
N GLN A 222 19.02 -4.86 4.49
CA GLN A 222 19.26 -3.74 3.58
C GLN A 222 17.89 -3.33 3.00
N GLY A 223 17.60 -2.03 2.90
CA GLY A 223 16.36 -1.56 2.29
C GLY A 223 15.69 -0.42 3.03
N VAL A 224 14.44 -0.15 2.66
CA VAL A 224 13.64 0.94 3.23
C VAL A 224 12.72 0.37 4.31
N GLU A 225 12.98 0.72 5.56
CA GLU A 225 12.09 0.38 6.69
C GLU A 225 10.91 1.36 6.77
N SER A 226 9.77 0.88 7.27
CA SER A 226 8.63 1.77 7.55
C SER A 226 8.85 2.66 8.78
N VAL A 227 8.45 3.93 8.67
CA VAL A 227 8.37 4.83 9.82
C VAL A 227 6.98 4.75 10.46
N ARG A 228 6.91 4.12 11.63
CA ARG A 228 5.65 3.98 12.38
C ARG A 228 5.12 5.34 12.82
N SER A 229 3.81 5.53 12.75
CA SER A 229 3.11 6.74 13.18
C SER A 229 1.76 6.38 13.80
N LYS A 230 1.30 7.14 14.78
CA LYS A 230 -0.09 7.06 15.24
C LYS A 230 -1.00 7.48 14.09
N ILE A 231 -2.06 6.72 13.83
CA ILE A 231 -3.01 6.96 12.74
C ILE A 231 -4.40 7.28 13.26
N LYS A 232 -5.21 7.96 12.46
CA LYS A 232 -6.61 8.26 12.78
C LYS A 232 -7.45 8.35 11.50
N ASN A 233 -8.72 7.99 11.59
CA ASN A 233 -9.68 8.29 10.54
C ASN A 233 -10.01 9.79 10.52
N VAL A 234 -10.18 10.33 9.33
CA VAL A 234 -10.66 11.70 9.13
C VAL A 234 -12.15 11.83 9.48
N GLY A 235 -12.94 10.77 9.24
CA GLY A 235 -14.39 10.75 9.42
C GLY A 235 -15.12 11.51 8.31
N ILE A 236 -14.77 11.24 7.06
CA ILE A 236 -15.38 11.85 5.86
C ILE A 236 -15.84 10.72 4.95
N ASP A 237 -16.97 10.89 4.27
CA ASP A 237 -17.44 9.91 3.30
C ASP A 237 -16.54 9.87 2.05
N ASN A 238 -16.34 8.68 1.51
CA ASN A 238 -15.50 8.46 0.33
C ASN A 238 -15.91 9.35 -0.86
N SER A 239 -17.21 9.42 -1.17
CA SER A 239 -17.73 10.21 -2.30
C SER A 239 -17.52 11.72 -2.12
N ASP A 240 -17.59 12.21 -0.89
CA ASP A 240 -17.39 13.62 -0.57
C ASP A 240 -15.91 13.98 -0.76
N PHE A 241 -15.01 13.12 -0.28
CA PHE A 241 -13.58 13.26 -0.51
C PHE A 241 -13.22 13.24 -1.99
N GLU A 242 -13.73 12.27 -2.76
CA GLU A 242 -13.47 12.18 -4.21
C GLU A 242 -13.92 13.45 -4.92
N SER A 243 -15.12 13.93 -4.62
CA SER A 243 -15.67 15.16 -5.21
C SER A 243 -14.81 16.38 -4.87
N ALA A 244 -14.38 16.51 -3.61
CA ALA A 244 -13.52 17.61 -3.18
C ALA A 244 -12.12 17.55 -3.80
N ALA A 245 -11.52 16.37 -3.90
CA ALA A 245 -10.20 16.17 -4.51
C ALA A 245 -10.23 16.49 -6.02
N ILE A 246 -11.28 16.08 -6.73
CA ILE A 246 -11.48 16.41 -8.14
C ILE A 246 -11.66 17.91 -8.34
N ALA A 247 -12.45 18.56 -7.47
CA ALA A 247 -12.65 20.01 -7.53
C ALA A 247 -11.34 20.79 -7.30
N GLU A 248 -10.54 20.40 -6.31
CA GLU A 248 -9.22 21.00 -6.05
C GLU A 248 -8.25 20.79 -7.22
N PHE A 249 -8.24 19.58 -7.80
CA PHE A 249 -7.42 19.29 -8.96
C PHE A 249 -7.84 20.13 -10.18
N GLY A 250 -9.15 20.30 -10.41
CA GLY A 250 -9.68 21.19 -11.45
C GLY A 250 -9.31 22.65 -11.22
N GLY A 251 -9.38 23.14 -9.97
CA GLY A 251 -8.92 24.48 -9.61
C GLY A 251 -7.43 24.71 -9.88
N MET A 252 -6.59 23.67 -9.78
CA MET A 252 -5.15 23.75 -10.04
C MET A 252 -4.78 23.73 -11.52
N TYR A 253 -5.56 23.02 -12.36
CA TYR A 253 -5.12 22.65 -13.71
C TYR A 253 -6.10 23.01 -14.84
N GLY A 254 -7.34 23.39 -14.52
CA GLY A 254 -8.39 23.75 -15.48
C GLY A 254 -9.59 22.80 -15.47
N ASP A 255 -10.50 22.97 -16.42
CA ASP A 255 -11.74 22.17 -16.48
C ASP A 255 -11.46 20.67 -16.56
N VAL A 256 -12.14 19.93 -15.68
CA VAL A 256 -11.98 18.48 -15.56
C VAL A 256 -13.29 17.76 -15.87
N GLN A 257 -13.16 16.63 -16.56
CA GLN A 257 -14.22 15.65 -16.68
C GLN A 257 -13.69 14.31 -16.16
N ALA A 258 -14.26 13.84 -15.06
CA ALA A 258 -13.91 12.54 -14.50
C ALA A 258 -14.46 11.41 -15.36
N HIS A 259 -13.62 10.41 -15.61
CA HIS A 259 -14.00 9.20 -16.33
C HIS A 259 -13.85 7.98 -15.41
N VAL A 260 -14.92 7.21 -15.27
CA VAL A 260 -14.92 5.98 -14.47
C VAL A 260 -14.40 4.84 -15.32
N ILE A 261 -13.29 4.23 -14.91
CA ILE A 261 -12.74 3.02 -15.53
C ILE A 261 -13.46 1.83 -14.92
N SER A 262 -14.24 1.12 -15.73
CA SER A 262 -14.88 -0.12 -15.27
C SER A 262 -13.87 -1.27 -15.19
N GLU A 263 -14.13 -2.25 -14.32
CA GLU A 263 -13.27 -3.43 -14.23
C GLU A 263 -13.20 -4.22 -15.54
N ALA A 264 -14.32 -4.38 -16.24
CA ALA A 264 -14.36 -5.06 -17.54
C ALA A 264 -13.46 -4.37 -18.56
N GLU A 265 -13.54 -3.04 -18.64
CA GLU A 265 -12.74 -2.24 -19.57
C GLU A 265 -11.24 -2.28 -19.24
N ALA A 266 -10.89 -2.25 -17.95
CA ALA A 266 -9.50 -2.40 -17.52
C ALA A 266 -8.95 -3.79 -17.87
N ARG A 267 -9.74 -4.85 -17.67
CA ARG A 267 -9.34 -6.24 -17.98
C ARG A 267 -9.24 -6.52 -19.48
N GLU A 268 -9.97 -5.81 -20.33
CA GLU A 268 -9.81 -5.89 -21.80
C GLU A 268 -8.50 -5.27 -22.32
N ASN A 269 -7.86 -4.41 -21.53
CA ASN A 269 -6.64 -3.73 -21.93
C ASN A 269 -5.40 -4.60 -21.70
N LYS A 270 -4.73 -5.00 -22.78
CA LYS A 270 -3.54 -5.88 -22.74
C LYS A 270 -2.36 -5.30 -21.97
N ASP A 271 -2.15 -3.99 -22.01
CA ASP A 271 -1.03 -3.35 -21.28
C ASP A 271 -1.28 -3.35 -19.77
N ILE A 272 -2.53 -3.14 -19.36
CA ILE A 272 -2.94 -3.27 -17.94
C ILE A 272 -2.80 -4.70 -17.49
N MET A 273 -3.32 -5.67 -18.24
CA MET A 273 -3.26 -7.07 -17.86
C MET A 273 -1.82 -7.61 -17.82
N LYS A 274 -0.94 -7.16 -18.72
CA LYS A 274 0.50 -7.45 -18.60
C LYS A 274 1.07 -6.95 -17.27
N GLY A 275 0.69 -5.73 -16.88
CA GLY A 275 1.09 -5.15 -15.60
C GLY A 275 0.49 -5.88 -14.39
N TYR A 276 -0.72 -6.40 -14.53
CA TYR A 276 -1.45 -7.19 -13.53
C TYR A 276 -0.76 -8.53 -13.31
N ASP A 277 -0.54 -9.30 -14.39
CA ASP A 277 0.10 -10.62 -14.36
C ASP A 277 1.48 -10.55 -13.70
N GLU A 278 2.26 -9.50 -14.02
CA GLU A 278 3.57 -9.23 -13.40
C GLU A 278 3.46 -9.08 -11.87
N ILE A 279 2.53 -8.26 -11.37
CA ILE A 279 2.48 -7.92 -9.94
C ILE A 279 1.69 -8.91 -9.10
N THR A 280 0.92 -9.80 -9.72
CA THR A 280 0.32 -10.96 -9.07
C THR A 280 1.30 -12.11 -8.88
N ASP A 281 2.40 -12.15 -9.64
CA ASP A 281 3.43 -13.17 -9.47
C ASP A 281 4.07 -13.07 -8.07
N GLU A 282 4.20 -14.21 -7.39
CA GLU A 282 4.89 -14.31 -6.11
C GLU A 282 6.35 -13.86 -6.22
N LYS A 283 6.99 -14.07 -7.38
CA LYS A 283 8.34 -13.57 -7.65
C LYS A 283 8.41 -12.04 -7.53
N TRP A 284 7.38 -11.34 -8.02
CA TRP A 284 7.30 -9.90 -7.83
C TRP A 284 7.13 -9.53 -6.35
N THR A 285 6.30 -10.27 -5.62
CA THR A 285 6.03 -9.99 -4.21
C THR A 285 7.24 -10.27 -3.32
N PHE A 286 7.92 -11.40 -3.49
CA PHE A 286 8.96 -11.87 -2.56
C PHE A 286 10.38 -11.77 -3.11
N GLU A 287 10.61 -12.08 -4.38
CA GLU A 287 11.97 -12.13 -4.95
C GLU A 287 12.55 -10.75 -5.29
N GLN A 288 11.77 -9.71 -5.06
CA GLN A 288 12.22 -8.32 -5.08
C GLN A 288 12.82 -7.84 -3.75
N THR A 289 12.83 -8.70 -2.73
CA THR A 289 13.32 -8.38 -1.38
C THR A 289 14.84 -8.20 -1.40
N PRO A 290 15.37 -7.05 -0.91
CA PRO A 290 16.82 -6.87 -0.80
C PRO A 290 17.44 -7.85 0.21
N ARG A 291 18.78 -7.88 0.27
CA ARG A 291 19.50 -8.76 1.18
C ARG A 291 19.12 -8.51 2.63
N PHE A 292 18.90 -9.57 3.40
CA PHE A 292 18.67 -9.50 4.84
C PHE A 292 19.19 -10.73 5.55
N ILE A 293 19.36 -10.59 6.86
CA ILE A 293 19.74 -11.66 7.78
C ILE A 293 18.63 -11.80 8.81
N PHE A 294 18.23 -13.03 9.06
CA PHE A 294 17.48 -13.46 10.23
C PHE A 294 18.43 -14.22 11.17
N SER A 295 18.45 -13.88 12.46
CA SER A 295 19.30 -14.56 13.44
C SER A 295 18.67 -14.60 14.83
N THR A 296 18.72 -15.76 15.50
CA THR A 296 18.30 -15.93 16.90
C THR A 296 19.42 -15.65 17.91
N HIS A 297 20.65 -15.54 17.43
CA HIS A 297 21.84 -15.23 18.23
C HIS A 297 22.68 -14.11 17.55
N PRO A 298 23.54 -13.40 18.29
CA PRO A 298 24.45 -12.41 17.71
C PRO A 298 25.47 -13.06 16.76
N THR A 299 25.77 -12.41 15.65
CA THR A 299 26.85 -12.82 14.73
C THR A 299 27.67 -11.59 14.30
N GLU A 300 28.83 -11.79 13.67
CA GLU A 300 29.61 -10.67 13.11
C GLU A 300 28.81 -9.82 12.13
N ARG A 301 27.81 -10.41 11.45
CA ARG A 301 26.94 -9.73 10.48
C ARG A 301 25.58 -9.31 11.07
N PHE A 302 25.31 -9.66 12.33
CA PHE A 302 24.10 -9.33 13.07
C PHE A 302 24.48 -8.88 14.48
N GLU A 303 24.81 -7.59 14.61
CA GLU A 303 25.29 -7.00 15.86
C GLU A 303 24.18 -6.74 16.89
N LYS A 304 22.91 -6.81 16.49
CA LYS A 304 21.78 -6.64 17.40
C LYS A 304 21.70 -7.85 18.33
N VAL A 305 21.47 -7.62 19.62
CA VAL A 305 21.11 -8.70 20.55
C VAL A 305 19.64 -9.05 20.31
N PRO A 306 19.30 -10.26 19.82
CA PRO A 306 17.92 -10.66 19.64
C PRO A 306 17.17 -10.69 20.98
N PRO A 307 15.83 -10.53 20.98
CA PRO A 307 15.07 -10.76 22.19
C PRO A 307 15.19 -12.21 22.65
N PRO A 308 14.97 -12.51 23.95
CA PRO A 308 14.89 -13.87 24.44
C PRO A 308 13.93 -14.70 23.58
N LEU A 309 14.31 -15.95 23.31
CA LEU A 309 13.42 -16.91 22.67
C LEU A 309 12.22 -17.20 23.58
N PRO A 310 11.06 -17.56 23.02
CA PRO A 310 9.92 -18.00 23.83
C PRO A 310 10.29 -19.15 24.78
N ASP A 311 9.77 -19.11 26.01
CA ASP A 311 10.07 -20.10 27.08
C ASP A 311 9.78 -21.57 26.71
N HIS A 312 9.05 -21.80 25.62
CA HIS A 312 8.74 -23.14 25.13
C HIS A 312 9.75 -23.64 24.09
N LEU A 313 10.78 -22.88 23.72
CA LEU A 313 11.86 -23.36 22.85
C LEU A 313 13.04 -23.87 23.69
N GLU A 314 13.94 -24.61 23.08
CA GLU A 314 15.22 -24.96 23.71
C GLU A 314 16.05 -23.70 24.02
N ASP A 315 16.63 -23.64 25.24
CA ASP A 315 17.38 -22.48 25.76
C ASP A 315 18.57 -22.03 24.88
N HIS A 316 19.02 -22.91 23.98
CA HIS A 316 20.17 -22.70 23.10
C HIS A 316 19.84 -22.82 21.62
N PHE A 317 18.55 -22.73 21.24
CA PHE A 317 18.18 -22.86 19.84
C PHE A 317 18.76 -21.75 18.96
N GLU A 318 19.64 -22.15 18.04
CA GLU A 318 20.28 -21.27 17.08
C GLU A 318 19.73 -21.48 15.66
N ALA A 319 19.34 -20.37 15.03
CA ALA A 319 18.97 -20.30 13.63
C ALA A 319 19.54 -19.02 13.02
N PHE A 320 20.18 -19.18 11.86
CA PHE A 320 20.76 -18.12 11.04
C PHE A 320 20.34 -18.32 9.59
N ILE A 321 19.75 -17.29 8.98
CA ILE A 321 19.36 -17.30 7.57
C ILE A 321 19.80 -15.99 6.94
N GLU A 322 20.66 -16.10 5.93
CA GLU A 322 21.00 -15.00 5.04
C GLU A 322 20.31 -15.20 3.70
N ALA A 323 19.50 -14.22 3.29
CA ALA A 323 18.71 -14.31 2.06
C ALA A 323 18.82 -13.05 1.20
N ARG A 324 18.69 -13.22 -0.12
CA ARG A 324 18.63 -12.13 -1.10
C ARG A 324 17.72 -12.52 -2.25
N HIS A 325 16.86 -11.61 -2.70
CA HIS A 325 15.89 -11.90 -3.76
C HIS A 325 15.01 -13.13 -3.44
N GLY A 326 14.70 -13.31 -2.16
CA GLY A 326 13.92 -14.45 -1.66
C GLY A 326 14.67 -15.79 -1.63
N GLU A 327 15.86 -15.89 -2.21
CA GLU A 327 16.73 -17.06 -2.17
C GLU A 327 17.57 -17.06 -0.89
N ILE A 328 17.68 -18.21 -0.23
CA ILE A 328 18.53 -18.44 0.93
C ILE A 328 19.96 -18.69 0.42
N LEU A 329 20.88 -17.80 0.78
CA LEU A 329 22.29 -17.91 0.44
C LEU A 329 23.05 -18.78 1.44
N THR A 330 22.64 -18.72 2.70
CA THR A 330 23.18 -19.52 3.80
C THR A 330 22.06 -19.73 4.81
N GLY A 331 21.73 -20.98 5.11
CA GLY A 331 20.75 -21.35 6.13
C GLY A 331 21.32 -22.37 7.10
N GLU A 332 21.50 -21.96 8.36
CA GLU A 332 22.00 -22.79 9.46
C GLU A 332 20.93 -22.84 10.54
N ILE A 333 20.51 -24.04 10.93
CA ILE A 333 19.53 -24.26 12.00
C ILE A 333 20.01 -25.44 12.82
N ASP A 334 19.90 -25.36 14.15
CA ASP A 334 20.26 -26.46 15.04
C ASP A 334 19.56 -27.77 14.64
N GLY A 335 20.35 -28.83 14.45
CA GLY A 335 19.84 -30.14 14.03
C GLY A 335 19.51 -30.27 12.54
N LEU A 336 19.78 -29.25 11.72
CA LEU A 336 19.63 -29.33 10.27
C LEU A 336 20.61 -30.33 9.65
N PHE A 337 20.10 -31.26 8.83
CA PHE A 337 20.92 -32.22 8.10
C PHE A 337 20.40 -32.46 6.67
N PRO A 338 21.26 -32.40 5.63
CA PRO A 338 22.64 -31.93 5.67
C PRO A 338 22.73 -30.43 6.06
N PRO A 339 23.88 -29.93 6.55
CA PRO A 339 23.99 -28.55 7.06
C PRO A 339 23.61 -27.45 6.06
N ASN A 340 23.68 -27.73 4.76
CA ASN A 340 23.35 -26.80 3.68
C ASN A 340 22.00 -27.11 3.00
N ALA A 341 21.11 -27.85 3.66
CA ALA A 341 19.83 -28.28 3.08
C ALA A 341 18.89 -27.12 2.67
N LEU A 342 19.12 -25.92 3.21
CA LEU A 342 18.35 -24.71 2.90
C LEU A 342 18.94 -23.88 1.75
N ASP A 343 20.22 -24.04 1.44
CA ASP A 343 20.92 -23.17 0.50
C ASP A 343 20.36 -23.30 -0.92
N GLY A 344 20.13 -22.18 -1.58
CA GLY A 344 19.51 -22.09 -2.91
C GLY A 344 18.00 -22.30 -2.92
N SER A 345 17.37 -22.62 -1.78
CA SER A 345 15.91 -22.65 -1.67
C SER A 345 15.34 -21.24 -1.56
N HIS A 346 14.07 -21.07 -1.94
CA HIS A 346 13.39 -19.79 -1.79
C HIS A 346 12.57 -19.75 -0.50
N LEU A 347 12.82 -18.77 0.36
CA LEU A 347 12.22 -18.64 1.69
C LEU A 347 10.68 -18.67 1.66
N HIS A 348 10.09 -17.97 0.69
CA HIS A 348 8.63 -17.91 0.51
C HIS A 348 8.02 -19.22 -0.05
N LYS A 349 8.84 -20.19 -0.45
CA LYS A 349 8.43 -21.52 -0.91
C LYS A 349 8.51 -22.58 0.20
N ILE A 350 9.10 -22.24 1.35
CA ILE A 350 9.13 -23.13 2.52
C ILE A 350 7.73 -23.10 3.14
N ASN A 351 7.00 -24.19 2.95
CA ASN A 351 5.62 -24.34 3.42
C ASN A 351 5.50 -25.11 4.73
N ASP A 352 6.61 -25.63 5.25
CA ASP A 352 6.68 -26.19 6.60
C ASP A 352 8.14 -26.27 7.07
N TRP A 353 8.49 -25.46 8.07
CA TRP A 353 9.82 -25.48 8.69
C TRP A 353 10.09 -26.74 9.52
N ARG A 354 9.06 -27.52 9.88
CA ARG A 354 9.22 -28.79 10.59
C ARG A 354 9.95 -29.85 9.78
N ILE A 355 10.02 -29.68 8.46
CA ILE A 355 10.83 -30.52 7.56
C ILE A 355 12.34 -30.34 7.84
N TYR A 356 12.75 -29.14 8.25
CA TYR A 356 14.15 -28.78 8.47
C TYR A 356 14.54 -28.82 9.95
N ARG A 357 13.57 -28.55 10.83
CA ARG A 357 13.73 -28.64 12.28
C ARG A 357 12.43 -29.15 12.91
N GLU A 358 12.43 -30.41 13.32
CA GLU A 358 11.27 -31.01 13.99
C GLU A 358 10.96 -30.34 15.33
N GLY A 359 9.74 -30.55 15.83
CA GLY A 359 9.33 -30.08 17.15
C GLY A 359 8.92 -28.60 17.17
N ARG A 360 9.04 -28.00 18.36
CA ARG A 360 8.51 -26.67 18.68
C ARG A 360 9.27 -25.56 17.95
N GLU A 361 10.55 -25.76 17.66
CA GLU A 361 11.37 -24.79 16.94
C GLU A 361 10.91 -24.64 15.48
N GLY A 362 10.58 -25.73 14.79
CA GLY A 362 9.99 -25.68 13.44
C GLY A 362 8.61 -25.05 13.43
N GLU A 363 7.78 -25.32 14.44
CA GLU A 363 6.48 -24.66 14.62
C GLU A 363 6.63 -23.16 14.82
N TRP A 364 7.59 -22.74 15.65
CA TRP A 364 7.89 -21.33 15.87
C TRP A 364 8.41 -20.64 14.60
N LEU A 365 9.29 -21.28 13.83
CA LEU A 365 9.75 -20.75 12.54
C LEU A 365 8.58 -20.60 11.55
N ASN A 366 7.61 -21.53 11.55
CA ASN A 366 6.38 -21.37 10.77
C ASN A 366 5.60 -20.12 11.18
N GLU A 367 5.45 -19.85 12.48
CA GLU A 367 4.79 -18.63 12.97
C GLU A 367 5.55 -17.36 12.59
N VAL A 368 6.87 -17.37 12.78
CA VAL A 368 7.77 -16.23 12.54
C VAL A 368 7.79 -15.82 11.08
N PHE A 369 7.93 -16.79 10.17
CA PHE A 369 7.95 -16.54 8.73
C PHE A 369 6.55 -16.50 8.10
N GLY A 370 5.49 -16.73 8.89
CA GLY A 370 4.10 -16.71 8.44
C GLY A 370 3.77 -17.81 7.45
N VAL A 371 4.36 -18.99 7.65
CA VAL A 371 4.12 -20.18 6.85
C VAL A 371 2.72 -20.71 7.13
N ARG A 372 2.02 -21.08 6.05
CA ARG A 372 0.71 -21.69 6.13
C ARG A 372 0.85 -23.20 6.26
N LEU A 373 0.59 -23.71 7.45
CA LEU A 373 0.26 -25.12 7.59
C LEU A 373 -1.19 -25.29 7.14
N ASP A 374 -1.41 -25.98 6.00
CA ASP A 374 -2.75 -26.42 5.67
C ASP A 374 -3.22 -27.37 6.77
N THR A 375 -4.13 -26.90 7.62
CA THR A 375 -4.87 -27.75 8.57
C THR A 375 -5.90 -28.57 7.79
N LYS A 376 -5.40 -29.46 6.93
CA LYS A 376 -6.13 -30.59 6.37
C LYS A 376 -5.26 -31.82 6.56
N ALA A 377 -5.37 -32.41 7.74
CA ALA A 377 -5.21 -33.84 7.95
C ALA A 377 -6.57 -34.38 8.37
#